data_AF-L0AW29-F1
#
_entry.id   AF-L0AW29-F1
#
_cell.length_a   1.000
_cell.length_b   1.000
_cell.length_c   1.000
_cell.angle_alpha   90.00
_cell.angle_beta   90.00
_cell.angle_gamma   90.00
#
_symmetry.space_group_name_H-M   'P 1'
#
loop_
_entity.id
_entity.type
_entity.pdbx_description
1 polymer ?
#
loop_
_entity_poly.entity_id
_entity_poly.type
_entity_poly.pdbx_seq_one_letter_code
_entity_poly.pdbx_strand_id
1 'polypeptide(L)'
;MFAKWFNQDKGDRMKQLSLFLAGFALLQPLRIGLTAAKFAAKRFALPDKSLDLFITKIHNSMHLANLTGVLTINIYLWTLGAHTSQCFRGKLSIFTNLLSTLMNFVLFFVYASGGDRGHVTAYYWNLVLSAYAYGLNQAMAVTVVVKDVAFFTAAIPLAGVQVSIFHYLFLKATEKIPGFDVNFWLVIWQIIISITLSALSSVLWTSSFLDTGDEVFVYEYDDHEPLVRAIIRAWSPLLMSALGMGIVFGFYPAIAPYKLAPPDTAHRIDLVILIVSAMPMLINCVMCAIGLGPNRRWTGKSKYWHAVWIVAIPYLTCPVLFLVAMHKPQSAIGYAILNNSYFCGFLCVTIVTGYGIFKSVGFSAVGLQGGYKNGRVSTFNSLVSFIMLVSCSFIGGGYLRAYKSFEDDRDNWPTKGFGFWKSFAFWWSHALTRGIKSVASTFTLDIRAEMEQVNVVLLVNHIEPTTSELSPASNPVEDTLVSTDDLLLPAK
;
A
#
# COMPACT_ATOMS: atom_id res chain seq x y z
N MET A 1 -4.46 -15.34 30.60
CA MET A 1 -4.24 -14.42 29.45
C MET A 1 -5.17 -13.21 29.56
N PHE A 2 -6.48 -13.38 29.39
CA PHE A 2 -7.48 -12.32 29.57
C PHE A 2 -7.44 -11.64 30.95
N ALA A 3 -7.15 -12.39 32.02
CA ALA A 3 -7.08 -11.86 33.39
C ALA A 3 -6.05 -10.72 33.58
N LYS A 4 -4.87 -10.78 32.95
CA LYS A 4 -3.88 -9.69 33.05
C LYS A 4 -4.31 -8.43 32.31
N TRP A 5 -5.01 -8.58 31.20
CA TRP A 5 -5.55 -7.47 30.43
C TRP A 5 -6.76 -6.83 31.14
N PHE A 6 -7.66 -7.64 31.70
CA PHE A 6 -8.79 -7.14 32.51
C PHE A 6 -8.36 -6.42 33.79
N ASN A 7 -7.17 -6.74 34.32
CA ASN A 7 -6.57 -6.10 35.49
C ASN A 7 -5.83 -4.78 35.19
N GLN A 8 -5.80 -4.31 33.93
CA GLN A 8 -5.22 -3.01 33.59
C GLN A 8 -6.18 -1.86 33.96
N ASP A 9 -5.57 -0.69 34.24
CA ASP A 9 -6.33 0.54 34.46
C ASP A 9 -7.28 0.80 33.30
N LYS A 10 -8.48 1.29 33.63
CA LYS A 10 -9.55 1.54 32.66
C LYS A 10 -9.08 2.51 31.56
N GLY A 11 -8.27 3.51 31.91
CA GLY A 11 -7.69 4.47 30.97
C GLY A 11 -6.78 3.83 29.93
N ASP A 12 -5.88 2.94 30.35
CA ASP A 12 -4.95 2.24 29.45
C ASP A 12 -5.68 1.33 28.47
N ARG A 13 -6.71 0.61 28.93
CA ARG A 13 -7.55 -0.22 28.06
C ARG A 13 -8.29 0.60 27.01
N MET A 14 -8.80 1.77 27.39
CA MET A 14 -9.49 2.67 26.45
C MET A 14 -8.54 3.20 25.37
N LYS A 15 -7.30 3.55 25.72
CA LYS A 15 -6.25 3.97 24.76
C LYS A 15 -5.86 2.83 23.80
N GLN A 16 -5.74 1.60 24.29
CA GLN A 16 -5.45 0.44 23.44
C GLN A 16 -6.62 0.13 22.48
N LEU A 17 -7.86 0.23 22.96
CA LEU A 17 -9.05 0.02 22.14
C LEU A 17 -9.20 1.11 21.07
N SER A 18 -8.94 2.38 21.41
CA SER A 18 -8.99 3.47 20.43
C SER A 18 -7.92 3.33 19.36
N LEU A 19 -6.70 2.91 19.72
CA LEU A 19 -5.65 2.54 18.75
C LEU A 19 -6.04 1.39 17.84
N PHE A 20 -6.61 0.32 18.42
CA PHE A 20 -7.05 -0.82 17.65
C PHE A 20 -8.11 -0.41 16.63
N LEU A 21 -9.13 0.35 17.04
CA LEU A 21 -10.17 0.82 16.12
C LEU A 21 -9.64 1.84 15.09
N ALA A 22 -8.72 2.72 15.46
CA ALA A 22 -8.06 3.61 14.52
C ALA A 22 -7.30 2.84 13.45
N GLY A 23 -6.56 1.79 13.82
CA GLY A 23 -5.89 0.90 12.87
C GLY A 23 -6.85 0.10 12.00
N PHE A 24 -7.98 -0.34 12.57
CA PHE A 24 -9.02 -1.10 11.86
C PHE A 24 -9.79 -0.26 10.84
N ALA A 25 -10.01 1.03 11.14
CA ALA A 25 -10.66 1.97 10.23
C ALA A 25 -9.70 2.56 9.17
N LEU A 26 -8.39 2.57 9.44
CA LEU A 26 -7.39 3.32 8.68
C LEU A 26 -7.42 3.07 7.16
N LEU A 27 -7.37 1.81 6.75
CA LEU A 27 -7.26 1.42 5.33
C LEU A 27 -8.62 1.14 4.68
N GLN A 28 -9.74 1.41 5.33
CA GLN A 28 -11.06 1.15 4.75
C GLN A 28 -11.28 1.87 3.41
N PRO A 29 -10.92 3.15 3.22
CA PRO A 29 -10.99 3.81 1.91
C PRO A 29 -10.13 3.11 0.85
N LEU A 30 -8.93 2.66 1.21
CA LEU A 30 -8.06 1.92 0.30
C LEU A 30 -8.69 0.58 -0.11
N ARG A 31 -9.33 -0.12 0.83
CA ARG A 31 -10.03 -1.38 0.54
C ARG A 31 -11.27 -1.16 -0.33
N ILE A 32 -11.97 -0.04 -0.19
CA ILE A 32 -13.07 0.35 -1.08
C ILE A 32 -12.52 0.57 -2.50
N GLY A 33 -11.43 1.34 -2.64
CA GLY A 33 -10.84 1.66 -3.94
C GLY A 33 -10.20 0.48 -4.67
N LEU A 34 -9.77 -0.56 -3.96
CA LEU A 34 -9.08 -1.72 -4.56
C LEU A 34 -9.95 -2.98 -4.62
N THR A 35 -10.50 -3.41 -3.48
CA THR A 35 -11.26 -4.67 -3.40
C THR A 35 -12.61 -4.54 -4.10
N ALA A 36 -13.22 -3.35 -4.02
CA ALA A 36 -14.49 -3.06 -4.65
C ALA A 36 -14.34 -2.45 -6.07
N ALA A 37 -13.11 -2.33 -6.59
CA ALA A 37 -12.82 -1.63 -7.83
C ALA A 37 -13.60 -2.17 -9.04
N LYS A 38 -13.75 -3.50 -9.15
CA LYS A 38 -14.52 -4.14 -10.22
C LYS A 38 -16.00 -3.72 -10.19
N PHE A 39 -16.59 -3.68 -9.00
CA PHE A 39 -17.99 -3.27 -8.80
C PHE A 39 -18.15 -1.78 -9.08
N ALA A 40 -17.23 -0.95 -8.59
CA ALA A 40 -17.22 0.48 -8.84
C ALA A 40 -17.04 0.80 -10.34
N ALA A 41 -16.12 0.12 -11.04
CA ALA A 41 -15.90 0.31 -12.48
C ALA A 41 -17.15 -0.02 -13.29
N LYS A 42 -17.83 -1.12 -12.95
CA LYS A 42 -19.13 -1.47 -13.56
C LYS A 42 -20.20 -0.42 -13.26
N ARG A 43 -20.28 0.07 -12.02
CA ARG A 43 -21.22 1.14 -11.63
C ARG A 43 -20.97 2.45 -12.40
N PHE A 44 -19.72 2.76 -12.72
CA PHE A 44 -19.37 3.95 -13.50
C PHE A 44 -19.42 3.75 -15.02
N ALA A 45 -19.87 2.57 -15.48
CA ALA A 45 -19.89 2.18 -16.89
C ALA A 45 -18.52 2.33 -17.58
N LEU A 46 -17.45 1.95 -16.87
CA LEU A 46 -16.10 1.93 -17.46
C LEU A 46 -15.91 0.68 -18.33
N PRO A 47 -15.12 0.76 -19.42
CA PRO A 47 -14.78 -0.41 -20.23
C PRO A 47 -14.07 -1.48 -19.40
N ASP A 48 -14.45 -2.76 -19.55
CA ASP A 48 -13.81 -3.86 -18.81
C ASP A 48 -12.30 -3.94 -19.05
N LYS A 49 -11.84 -3.55 -20.25
CA LYS A 49 -10.42 -3.54 -20.66
C LYS A 49 -9.57 -2.52 -19.90
N SER A 50 -10.18 -1.50 -19.27
CA SER A 50 -9.46 -0.47 -18.51
C SER A 50 -9.45 -0.73 -17.01
N LEU A 51 -10.05 -1.83 -16.54
CA LEU A 51 -10.13 -2.17 -15.10
C LEU A 51 -8.75 -2.24 -14.42
N ASP A 52 -7.77 -2.88 -15.06
CA ASP A 52 -6.41 -3.00 -14.51
C ASP A 52 -5.74 -1.64 -14.37
N LEU A 53 -5.94 -0.75 -15.35
CA LEU A 53 -5.40 0.61 -15.31
C LEU A 53 -6.10 1.44 -14.23
N PHE A 54 -7.41 1.30 -14.10
CA PHE A 54 -8.21 1.97 -13.07
C PHE A 54 -7.74 1.58 -11.66
N ILE A 55 -7.60 0.28 -11.39
CA ILE A 55 -7.08 -0.25 -10.12
C ILE A 55 -5.66 0.29 -9.85
N THR A 56 -4.78 0.21 -10.85
CA THR A 56 -3.39 0.65 -10.73
C THR A 56 -3.29 2.13 -10.41
N LYS A 57 -4.12 2.97 -11.05
CA LYS A 57 -4.14 4.41 -10.78
C LYS A 57 -4.63 4.73 -9.37
N ILE A 58 -5.76 4.16 -8.95
CA ILE A 58 -6.26 4.36 -7.58
C ILE A 58 -5.18 3.94 -6.57
N HIS A 59 -4.60 2.75 -6.75
CA HIS A 59 -3.56 2.23 -5.87
C HIS A 59 -2.37 3.18 -5.73
N ASN A 60 -1.77 3.57 -6.85
CA ASN A 60 -0.57 4.40 -6.87
C ASN A 60 -0.84 5.79 -6.31
N SER A 61 -1.94 6.42 -6.70
CA SER A 61 -2.30 7.77 -6.25
C SER A 61 -2.58 7.80 -4.75
N MET A 62 -3.27 6.79 -4.23
CA MET A 62 -3.52 6.68 -2.79
C MET A 62 -2.22 6.44 -2.00
N HIS A 63 -1.30 5.61 -2.49
CA HIS A 63 -0.01 5.41 -1.80
C HIS A 63 0.85 6.67 -1.77
N LEU A 64 0.89 7.43 -2.87
CA LEU A 64 1.57 8.73 -2.90
C LEU A 64 0.91 9.74 -1.95
N ALA A 65 -0.41 9.86 -1.97
CA ALA A 65 -1.14 10.77 -1.09
C ALA A 65 -0.99 10.40 0.40
N ASN A 66 -0.93 9.11 0.71
CA ASN A 66 -0.62 8.64 2.06
C ASN A 66 0.80 9.06 2.49
N LEU A 67 1.80 8.85 1.62
CA LEU A 67 3.17 9.29 1.89
C LEU A 67 3.24 10.81 2.11
N THR A 68 2.52 11.61 1.32
CA THR A 68 2.49 13.07 1.52
C THR A 68 1.82 13.44 2.84
N GLY A 69 0.76 12.74 3.26
CA GLY A 69 0.15 12.93 4.59
C GLY A 69 1.13 12.63 5.73
N VAL A 70 1.86 11.52 5.65
CA VAL A 70 2.90 11.17 6.64
C VAL A 70 4.02 12.21 6.67
N LEU A 71 4.43 12.68 5.49
CA LEU A 71 5.45 13.71 5.35
C LEU A 71 4.99 15.04 5.96
N THR A 72 3.73 15.45 5.76
CA THR A 72 3.18 16.67 6.36
C THR A 72 3.31 16.67 7.88
N ILE A 73 2.96 15.57 8.56
CA ILE A 73 3.11 15.46 10.02
C ILE A 73 4.58 15.50 10.44
N ASN A 74 5.48 14.86 9.68
CA ASN A 74 6.90 14.90 9.98
C ASN A 74 7.47 16.33 9.83
N ILE A 75 7.13 17.03 8.74
CA ILE A 75 7.52 18.43 8.53
C ILE A 75 6.99 19.30 9.68
N TYR A 76 5.71 19.15 10.03
CA TYR A 76 5.12 19.86 11.17
C TYR A 76 5.90 19.63 12.46
N LEU A 77 6.26 18.38 12.77
CA LEU A 77 7.00 18.04 13.99
C LEU A 77 8.45 18.55 13.98
N TRP A 78 9.08 18.68 12.80
CA TRP A 78 10.44 19.22 12.70
C TRP A 78 10.50 20.74 12.75
N THR A 79 9.48 21.43 12.21
CA THR A 79 9.49 22.90 12.10
C THR A 79 8.77 23.58 13.25
N LEU A 80 7.57 23.14 13.57
CA LEU A 80 6.67 23.78 14.55
C LEU A 80 6.48 22.93 15.80
N GLY A 81 6.84 21.65 15.75
CA GLY A 81 6.72 20.69 16.83
C GLY A 81 7.16 21.30 18.16
N ALA A 82 8.45 21.57 18.33
CA ALA A 82 9.03 22.09 19.58
C ALA A 82 8.32 23.32 20.16
N HIS A 83 7.74 24.18 19.33
CA HIS A 83 7.07 25.42 19.74
C HIS A 83 5.57 25.25 20.04
N THR A 84 5.01 24.09 19.76
CA THR A 84 3.57 23.84 19.90
C THR A 84 3.24 23.11 21.20
N SER A 85 2.20 23.56 21.91
CA SER A 85 1.75 22.93 23.16
C SER A 85 1.28 21.49 22.96
N GLN A 86 1.46 20.66 23.98
CA GLN A 86 0.99 19.25 23.95
C GLN A 86 -0.53 19.16 23.73
N CYS A 87 -1.30 20.11 24.29
CA CYS A 87 -2.74 20.22 24.09
C CYS A 87 -3.10 20.42 22.61
N PHE A 88 -2.42 21.32 21.90
CA PHE A 88 -2.68 21.53 20.47
C PHE A 88 -2.41 20.27 19.66
N ARG A 89 -1.32 19.55 19.96
CA ARG A 89 -1.00 18.32 19.23
C ARG A 89 -1.99 17.18 19.52
N GLY A 90 -2.53 17.12 20.74
CA GLY A 90 -3.66 16.25 21.07
C GLY A 90 -4.89 16.59 20.23
N LYS A 91 -5.27 17.87 20.17
CA LYS A 91 -6.36 18.36 19.29
C LYS A 91 -6.10 18.07 17.82
N LEU A 92 -4.86 18.20 17.35
CA LEU A 92 -4.48 17.85 15.97
C LEU A 92 -4.69 16.35 15.70
N SER A 93 -4.36 15.49 16.66
CA SER A 93 -4.60 14.04 16.52
C SER A 93 -6.10 13.71 16.45
N ILE A 94 -6.91 14.36 17.28
CA ILE A 94 -8.37 14.25 17.23
C ILE A 94 -8.89 14.74 15.87
N PHE A 95 -8.41 15.88 15.39
CA PHE A 95 -8.75 16.41 14.08
C PHE A 95 -8.43 15.43 12.95
N THR A 96 -7.27 14.76 12.96
CA THR A 96 -6.94 13.77 11.92
C THR A 96 -7.86 12.54 11.92
N ASN A 97 -8.37 12.12 13.08
CA ASN A 97 -9.37 11.06 13.17
C ASN A 97 -10.73 11.53 12.64
N LEU A 98 -11.18 12.72 13.03
CA LEU A 98 -12.42 13.33 12.53
C LEU A 98 -12.37 13.54 11.01
N LEU A 99 -11.22 14.00 10.49
CA LEU A 99 -11.01 14.19 9.06
C LEU A 99 -11.15 12.85 8.31
N SER A 100 -10.63 11.75 8.87
CA SER A 100 -10.79 10.41 8.29
C SER A 100 -12.26 10.00 8.22
N THR A 101 -13.07 10.32 9.23
CA THR A 101 -14.52 10.09 9.23
C THR A 101 -15.21 10.96 8.18
N LEU A 102 -14.88 12.26 8.11
CA LEU A 102 -15.45 13.19 7.14
C LEU A 102 -15.21 12.73 5.70
N MET A 103 -13.99 12.29 5.37
CA MET A 103 -13.67 11.79 4.03
C MET A 103 -14.52 10.57 3.63
N ASN A 104 -14.90 9.71 4.58
CA ASN A 104 -15.80 8.58 4.34
C ASN A 104 -17.26 9.03 4.11
N PHE A 105 -17.73 10.06 4.82
CA PHE A 105 -19.04 10.67 4.52
C PHE A 105 -19.07 11.30 3.13
N VAL A 106 -18.02 12.05 2.76
CA VAL A 106 -17.92 12.61 1.40
C VAL A 106 -17.87 11.49 0.36
N LEU A 107 -17.14 10.39 0.63
CA LEU A 107 -17.09 9.22 -0.26
C LEU A 107 -18.48 8.64 -0.52
N PHE A 108 -19.30 8.56 0.51
CA PHE A 108 -20.68 8.07 0.39
C PHE A 108 -21.51 8.94 -0.55
N PHE A 109 -21.53 10.26 -0.35
CA PHE A 109 -22.31 11.15 -1.21
C PHE A 109 -21.79 11.15 -2.64
N VAL A 110 -20.47 11.15 -2.83
CA VAL A 110 -19.85 11.13 -4.16
C VAL A 110 -20.15 9.82 -4.90
N TYR A 111 -20.15 8.67 -4.20
CA TYR A 111 -20.46 7.38 -4.83
C TYR A 111 -21.95 7.16 -5.07
N ALA A 112 -22.81 7.63 -4.15
CA ALA A 112 -24.26 7.48 -4.25
C ALA A 112 -24.89 8.41 -5.31
N SER A 113 -24.24 9.52 -5.65
CA SER A 113 -24.74 10.51 -6.60
C SER A 113 -24.29 10.28 -8.06
N GLY A 114 -24.83 11.09 -8.98
CA GLY A 114 -24.38 11.13 -10.38
C GLY A 114 -25.11 10.22 -11.36
N GLY A 115 -26.30 9.72 -11.01
CA GLY A 115 -27.16 8.91 -11.91
C GLY A 115 -26.44 7.68 -12.46
N ASP A 116 -26.81 7.22 -13.65
CA ASP A 116 -26.34 5.93 -14.20
C ASP A 116 -24.82 5.85 -14.44
N ARG A 117 -24.17 6.99 -14.74
CA ARG A 117 -22.71 7.03 -15.00
C ARG A 117 -21.86 7.40 -13.79
N GLY A 118 -22.45 8.00 -12.75
CA GLY A 118 -21.77 8.41 -11.52
C GLY A 118 -20.62 9.42 -11.72
N HIS A 119 -20.10 9.96 -10.62
CA HIS A 119 -19.00 10.92 -10.65
C HIS A 119 -17.63 10.24 -10.41
N VAL A 120 -17.16 9.47 -11.39
CA VAL A 120 -15.92 8.67 -11.27
C VAL A 120 -14.68 9.51 -10.90
N THR A 121 -14.53 10.72 -11.47
CA THR A 121 -13.41 11.63 -11.17
C THR A 121 -13.47 12.14 -9.74
N ALA A 122 -14.65 12.50 -9.24
CA ALA A 122 -14.84 12.92 -7.86
C ALA A 122 -14.60 11.74 -6.90
N TYR A 123 -15.06 10.54 -7.26
CA TYR A 123 -14.82 9.31 -6.49
C TYR A 123 -13.32 9.04 -6.36
N TYR A 124 -12.59 9.11 -7.47
CA TYR A 124 -11.14 8.97 -7.51
C TYR A 124 -10.43 10.00 -6.61
N TRP A 125 -10.72 11.30 -6.77
CA TRP A 125 -10.08 12.34 -5.95
C TRP A 125 -10.45 12.24 -4.47
N ASN A 126 -11.68 11.83 -4.14
CA ASN A 126 -12.05 11.60 -2.75
C ASN A 126 -11.28 10.41 -2.14
N LEU A 127 -11.03 9.34 -2.89
CA LEU A 127 -10.16 8.25 -2.43
C LEU A 127 -8.72 8.75 -2.20
N VAL A 128 -8.19 9.58 -3.10
CA VAL A 128 -6.85 10.18 -2.97
C VAL A 128 -6.78 11.09 -1.73
N LEU A 129 -7.78 11.95 -1.50
CA LEU A 129 -7.86 12.81 -0.31
C LEU A 129 -8.07 12.00 0.98
N SER A 130 -8.85 10.92 0.92
CA SER A 130 -8.98 9.97 2.03
C SER A 130 -7.63 9.36 2.38
N ALA A 131 -6.78 9.10 1.38
CA ALA A 131 -5.45 8.58 1.59
C ALA A 131 -4.48 9.57 2.23
N TYR A 132 -4.56 10.82 1.83
CA TYR A 132 -3.88 11.89 2.53
C TYR A 132 -4.33 11.99 4.00
N ALA A 133 -5.64 11.96 4.26
CA ALA A 133 -6.21 12.05 5.60
C ALA A 133 -5.80 10.88 6.50
N TYR A 134 -5.85 9.63 6.02
CA TYR A 134 -5.39 8.50 6.82
C TYR A 134 -3.86 8.52 7.00
N GLY A 135 -3.10 9.09 6.05
CA GLY A 135 -1.66 9.34 6.18
C GLY A 135 -1.31 10.29 7.33
N LEU A 136 -2.07 11.38 7.46
CA LEU A 136 -1.98 12.27 8.62
C LEU A 136 -2.33 11.51 9.92
N ASN A 137 -3.44 10.76 9.92
CA ASN A 137 -3.94 10.04 11.08
C ASN A 137 -2.93 9.01 11.59
N GLN A 138 -2.41 8.14 10.72
CA GLN A 138 -1.43 7.13 11.14
C GLN A 138 -0.14 7.75 11.70
N ALA A 139 0.35 8.84 11.10
CA ALA A 139 1.55 9.52 11.56
C ALA A 139 1.34 10.14 12.94
N MET A 140 0.16 10.72 13.18
CA MET A 140 -0.23 11.21 14.50
C MET A 140 -0.42 10.08 15.51
N ALA A 141 -1.09 8.99 15.14
CA ALA A 141 -1.36 7.86 16.04
C ALA A 141 -0.07 7.24 16.62
N VAL A 142 0.93 7.00 15.78
CA VAL A 142 2.22 6.45 16.24
C VAL A 142 3.09 7.46 17.00
N THR A 143 2.79 8.74 16.87
CA THR A 143 3.47 9.82 17.61
C THR A 143 2.89 9.97 19.01
N VAL A 144 1.56 9.91 19.13
CA VAL A 144 0.83 10.18 20.37
C VAL A 144 0.90 8.98 21.32
N VAL A 145 0.90 7.76 20.80
CA VAL A 145 0.85 6.54 21.61
C VAL A 145 1.92 5.54 21.19
N VAL A 146 3.18 5.76 21.61
CA VAL A 146 4.35 4.97 21.19
C VAL A 146 4.35 3.57 21.83
N LYS A 147 3.94 3.46 23.10
CA LYS A 147 4.00 2.19 23.85
C LYS A 147 3.09 1.09 23.27
N ASP A 148 1.93 1.49 22.73
CA ASP A 148 0.85 0.60 22.34
C ASP A 148 0.64 0.54 20.80
N VAL A 149 1.59 1.02 20.00
CA VAL A 149 1.56 0.97 18.51
C VAL A 149 1.27 -0.43 17.96
N ALA A 150 1.60 -1.48 18.71
CA ALA A 150 1.30 -2.86 18.35
C ALA A 150 -0.20 -3.11 18.13
N PHE A 151 -1.09 -2.48 18.92
CA PHE A 151 -2.55 -2.59 18.77
C PHE A 151 -3.03 -1.98 17.45
N PHE A 152 -2.50 -0.80 17.12
CA PHE A 152 -2.79 -0.11 15.87
C PHE A 152 -2.33 -0.94 14.66
N THR A 153 -1.08 -1.40 14.66
CA THR A 153 -0.53 -2.17 13.53
C THR A 153 -1.19 -3.53 13.33
N ALA A 154 -1.62 -4.19 14.42
CA ALA A 154 -2.32 -5.48 14.35
C ALA A 154 -3.74 -5.38 13.78
N ALA A 155 -4.41 -4.24 13.95
CA ALA A 155 -5.76 -4.04 13.44
C ALA A 155 -5.81 -3.77 11.92
N ILE A 156 -4.75 -3.18 11.36
CA ILE A 156 -4.66 -2.85 9.92
C ILE A 156 -4.93 -4.07 9.00
N PRO A 157 -4.26 -5.23 9.16
CA PRO A 157 -4.51 -6.39 8.29
C PRO A 157 -5.90 -7.01 8.52
N LEU A 158 -6.46 -6.91 9.74
CA LEU A 158 -7.81 -7.41 10.03
C LEU A 158 -8.89 -6.70 9.20
N ALA A 159 -8.69 -5.43 8.87
CA ALA A 159 -9.60 -4.70 7.98
C ALA A 159 -9.72 -5.39 6.60
N GLY A 160 -8.61 -5.91 6.06
CA GLY A 160 -8.63 -6.66 4.80
C GLY A 160 -9.39 -7.98 4.91
N VAL A 161 -9.20 -8.71 6.01
CA VAL A 161 -9.95 -9.94 6.31
C VAL A 161 -11.44 -9.64 6.45
N GLN A 162 -11.79 -8.59 7.18
CA GLN A 162 -13.17 -8.15 7.36
C GLN A 162 -13.85 -7.80 6.05
N VAL A 163 -13.20 -7.03 5.16
CA VAL A 163 -13.76 -6.68 3.85
C VAL A 163 -13.99 -7.93 2.99
N SER A 164 -13.08 -8.89 3.04
CA SER A 164 -13.20 -10.14 2.27
C SER A 164 -14.37 -11.01 2.76
N ILE A 165 -14.53 -11.13 4.09
CA ILE A 165 -15.68 -11.81 4.69
C ILE A 165 -16.98 -11.09 4.30
N PHE A 166 -17.01 -9.76 4.37
CA PHE A 166 -18.17 -8.97 3.98
C PHE A 166 -18.55 -9.19 2.51
N HIS A 167 -17.60 -9.11 1.57
CA HIS A 167 -17.87 -9.36 0.14
C HIS A 167 -18.42 -10.77 -0.09
N TYR A 168 -17.82 -11.78 0.53
CA TYR A 168 -18.30 -13.16 0.41
C TYR A 168 -19.75 -13.31 0.90
N LEU A 169 -20.06 -12.80 2.10
CA LEU A 169 -21.40 -12.89 2.68
C LEU A 169 -22.42 -12.10 1.86
N PHE A 170 -22.05 -10.90 1.39
CA PHE A 170 -22.93 -10.04 0.59
C PHE A 170 -23.29 -10.68 -0.74
N LEU A 171 -22.30 -11.23 -1.46
CA LEU A 171 -22.53 -11.90 -2.75
C LEU A 171 -23.41 -13.14 -2.57
N LYS A 172 -23.16 -13.94 -1.54
CA LYS A 172 -23.98 -15.13 -1.23
C LYS A 172 -25.42 -14.77 -0.84
N ALA A 173 -25.63 -13.66 -0.13
CA ALA A 173 -26.96 -13.20 0.24
C ALA A 173 -27.75 -12.63 -0.95
N THR A 174 -27.06 -12.00 -1.90
CA THR A 174 -27.69 -11.31 -3.04
C THR A 174 -27.86 -12.19 -4.28
N GLU A 175 -27.16 -13.32 -4.38
CA GLU A 175 -27.30 -14.32 -5.47
C GLU A 175 -28.76 -14.78 -5.66
N LYS A 176 -29.55 -14.80 -4.59
CA LYS A 176 -30.95 -15.27 -4.61
C LYS A 176 -31.96 -14.18 -4.96
N ILE A 177 -31.54 -12.94 -5.15
CA ILE A 177 -32.44 -11.80 -5.37
C ILE A 177 -32.35 -11.37 -6.85
N PRO A 178 -33.31 -11.77 -7.70
CA PRO A 178 -33.30 -11.38 -9.11
C PRO A 178 -33.45 -9.86 -9.25
N GLY A 179 -32.65 -9.25 -10.14
CA GLY A 179 -32.70 -7.81 -10.42
C GLY A 179 -32.00 -6.91 -9.40
N PHE A 180 -31.32 -7.48 -8.39
CA PHE A 180 -30.58 -6.68 -7.41
C PHE A 180 -29.29 -6.10 -8.02
N ASP A 181 -29.10 -4.78 -7.94
CA ASP A 181 -27.86 -4.13 -8.38
C ASP A 181 -26.73 -4.37 -7.37
N VAL A 182 -26.10 -5.54 -7.50
CA VAL A 182 -24.95 -5.94 -6.68
C VAL A 182 -23.81 -4.94 -6.79
N ASN A 183 -23.55 -4.36 -7.97
CA ASN A 183 -22.40 -3.49 -8.20
C ASN A 183 -22.51 -2.18 -7.42
N PHE A 184 -23.71 -1.60 -7.38
CA PHE A 184 -23.96 -0.40 -6.59
C PHE A 184 -23.99 -0.69 -5.10
N TRP A 185 -24.85 -1.62 -4.66
CA TRP A 185 -25.14 -1.80 -3.24
C TRP A 185 -23.98 -2.41 -2.45
N LEU A 186 -23.16 -3.27 -3.06
CA LEU A 186 -21.99 -3.84 -2.39
C LEU A 186 -21.03 -2.75 -1.94
N VAL A 187 -20.73 -1.78 -2.81
CA VAL A 187 -19.81 -0.69 -2.50
C VAL A 187 -20.45 0.29 -1.51
N ILE A 188 -21.75 0.58 -1.63
CA ILE A 188 -22.48 1.41 -0.65
C ILE A 188 -22.39 0.82 0.76
N TRP A 189 -22.67 -0.46 0.93
CA TRP A 189 -22.59 -1.11 2.24
C TRP A 189 -21.16 -1.17 2.77
N GLN A 190 -20.16 -1.33 1.90
CA GLN A 190 -18.76 -1.23 2.31
C GLN A 190 -18.41 0.18 2.81
N ILE A 191 -18.90 1.23 2.14
CA ILE A 191 -18.73 2.62 2.58
C ILE A 191 -19.44 2.85 3.93
N ILE A 192 -20.65 2.32 4.13
CA ILE A 192 -21.38 2.42 5.41
C ILE A 192 -20.58 1.77 6.56
N ILE A 193 -20.01 0.59 6.33
CA ILE A 193 -19.13 -0.07 7.30
C ILE A 193 -17.91 0.83 7.60
N SER A 194 -17.29 1.41 6.58
CA SER A 194 -16.16 2.35 6.75
C SER A 194 -16.54 3.59 7.58
N ILE A 195 -17.72 4.18 7.34
CA ILE A 195 -18.25 5.30 8.12
C ILE A 195 -18.45 4.90 9.57
N THR A 196 -19.08 3.75 9.82
CA THR A 196 -19.36 3.29 11.18
C THR A 196 -18.07 3.04 11.96
N LEU A 197 -17.10 2.35 11.34
CA LEU A 197 -15.81 2.07 11.97
C LEU A 197 -15.02 3.35 12.24
N SER A 198 -14.95 4.27 11.27
CA SER A 198 -14.25 5.53 11.44
C SER A 198 -14.93 6.46 12.44
N ALA A 199 -16.26 6.48 12.52
CA ALA A 199 -17.01 7.24 13.52
C ALA A 199 -16.78 6.69 14.94
N LEU A 200 -16.88 5.37 15.12
CA LEU A 200 -16.56 4.70 16.40
C LEU A 200 -15.10 4.98 16.82
N SER A 201 -14.17 4.87 15.87
CA SER A 201 -12.77 5.23 16.09
C SER A 201 -12.63 6.68 16.54
N SER A 202 -13.27 7.62 15.87
CA SER A 202 -13.18 9.05 16.20
C SER A 202 -13.78 9.39 17.56
N VAL A 203 -14.93 8.80 17.92
CA VAL A 203 -15.55 8.98 19.25
C VAL A 203 -14.66 8.41 20.34
N LEU A 204 -14.11 7.20 20.16
CA LEU A 204 -13.23 6.57 21.15
C LEU A 204 -11.88 7.27 21.25
N TRP A 205 -11.34 7.74 20.13
CA TRP A 205 -10.12 8.57 20.12
C TRP A 205 -10.38 9.87 20.86
N THR A 206 -11.44 10.60 20.51
CA THR A 206 -11.81 11.85 21.18
C THR A 206 -12.00 11.64 22.68
N SER A 207 -12.80 10.65 23.11
CA SER A 207 -12.97 10.37 24.55
C SER A 207 -11.69 9.93 25.25
N SER A 208 -10.76 9.27 24.57
CA SER A 208 -9.45 8.91 25.13
C SER A 208 -8.50 10.10 25.28
N PHE A 209 -8.74 11.21 24.55
CA PHE A 209 -7.79 12.33 24.42
C PHE A 209 -8.36 13.73 24.68
N LEU A 210 -9.68 13.90 24.89
CA LEU A 210 -10.33 15.21 25.05
C LEU A 210 -10.44 15.65 26.53
N ASP A 211 -10.54 14.75 27.50
CA ASP A 211 -10.77 15.13 28.91
C ASP A 211 -10.44 14.02 29.92
N THR A 212 -9.16 13.87 30.27
CA THR A 212 -8.74 13.16 31.50
C THR A 212 -7.97 14.15 32.36
N GLY A 213 -8.68 14.78 33.30
CA GLY A 213 -8.08 15.56 34.37
C GLY A 213 -6.98 14.78 35.10
N ASP A 214 -5.97 15.53 35.54
CA ASP A 214 -4.82 15.14 36.36
C ASP A 214 -3.72 14.24 35.75
N GLU A 215 -3.89 13.62 34.59
CA GLU A 215 -2.76 13.11 33.79
C GLU A 215 -2.46 14.08 32.63
N VAL A 216 -1.54 15.01 32.89
CA VAL A 216 -0.95 15.90 31.88
C VAL A 216 -0.59 15.06 30.65
N PHE A 217 -1.09 15.51 29.49
CA PHE A 217 -0.71 15.07 28.15
C PHE A 217 0.76 14.62 28.08
N VAL A 218 1.06 13.33 28.23
CA VAL A 218 2.34 12.85 27.72
C VAL A 218 2.11 12.60 26.24
N TYR A 219 1.96 13.69 25.48
CA TYR A 219 2.31 13.62 24.07
C TYR A 219 3.77 13.19 24.08
N GLU A 220 4.05 11.97 23.66
CA GLU A 220 5.35 11.30 23.81
C GLU A 220 6.41 11.88 22.86
N TYR A 221 6.29 13.17 22.53
CA TYR A 221 7.31 13.95 21.85
C TYR A 221 8.32 14.39 22.89
N ASP A 222 9.55 13.98 22.64
CA ASP A 222 10.62 14.21 23.57
C ASP A 222 11.81 14.87 22.85
N ASP A 223 12.22 16.02 23.39
CA ASP A 223 13.38 16.80 22.94
C ASP A 223 14.63 16.51 23.80
N HIS A 224 14.60 15.48 24.68
CA HIS A 224 15.75 15.07 25.50
C HIS A 224 17.03 14.85 24.68
N GLU A 225 16.91 14.43 23.42
CA GLU A 225 18.06 14.31 22.53
C GLU A 225 17.77 14.73 21.09
N PRO A 226 18.80 15.16 20.33
CA PRO A 226 18.67 15.43 18.90
C PRO A 226 18.15 14.19 18.14
N LEU A 227 17.26 14.41 17.17
CA LEU A 227 16.62 13.36 16.37
C LEU A 227 17.65 12.36 15.79
N VAL A 228 18.79 12.84 15.30
CA VAL A 228 19.85 11.99 14.74
C VAL A 228 20.39 10.98 15.75
N ARG A 229 20.59 11.39 17.02
CA ARG A 229 21.05 10.46 18.08
C ARG A 229 19.98 9.42 18.39
N ALA A 230 18.72 9.83 18.44
CA ALA A 230 17.60 8.95 18.67
C ALA A 230 17.43 7.93 17.53
N ILE A 231 17.63 8.35 16.27
CA ILE A 231 17.68 7.47 15.09
C ILE A 231 18.82 6.46 15.20
N ILE A 232 20.04 6.92 15.51
CA ILE A 232 21.20 6.03 15.67
C ILE A 232 20.93 4.98 16.74
N ARG A 233 20.27 5.34 17.85
CA ARG A 233 19.92 4.38 18.91
C ARG A 233 18.84 3.39 18.47
N ALA A 234 17.88 3.85 17.67
CA ALA A 234 16.77 3.05 17.16
C ALA A 234 17.03 2.40 15.78
N TRP A 235 18.28 2.38 15.31
CA TRP A 235 18.62 1.99 13.94
C TRP A 235 18.11 0.58 13.57
N SER A 236 18.21 -0.38 14.50
CA SER A 236 17.82 -1.77 14.26
C SER A 236 16.31 -1.93 14.00
N PRO A 237 15.39 -1.53 14.91
CA PRO A 237 13.96 -1.61 14.63
C PRO A 237 13.51 -0.69 13.49
N LEU A 238 14.21 0.42 13.26
CA LEU A 238 13.94 1.32 12.13
C LEU A 238 14.24 0.62 10.79
N LEU A 239 15.41 0.00 10.67
CA LEU A 239 15.81 -0.73 9.46
C LEU A 239 14.90 -1.94 9.22
N MET A 240 14.47 -2.65 10.27
CA MET A 240 13.46 -3.72 10.15
C MET A 240 12.17 -3.17 9.53
N SER A 241 11.63 -2.06 10.06
CA SER A 241 10.41 -1.44 9.53
C SER A 241 10.56 -1.06 8.06
N ALA A 242 11.68 -0.42 7.71
CA ALA A 242 11.99 0.04 6.36
C ALA A 242 12.12 -1.13 5.37
N LEU A 243 12.85 -2.20 5.71
CA LEU A 243 13.01 -3.38 4.86
C LEU A 243 11.71 -4.17 4.71
N GLY A 244 10.96 -4.33 5.80
CA GLY A 244 9.65 -4.96 5.78
C GLY A 244 8.71 -4.21 4.85
N MET A 245 8.56 -2.90 5.04
CA MET A 245 7.64 -2.07 4.26
C MET A 245 8.10 -1.83 2.81
N GLY A 246 9.38 -2.01 2.49
CA GLY A 246 9.89 -1.84 1.12
C GLY A 246 9.76 -3.10 0.26
N ILE A 247 10.57 -4.13 0.57
CA ILE A 247 10.86 -5.23 -0.37
C ILE A 247 9.61 -5.98 -0.81
N VAL A 248 8.72 -6.32 0.13
CA VAL A 248 7.49 -7.08 -0.20
C VAL A 248 6.64 -6.36 -1.25
N PHE A 249 6.54 -5.03 -1.21
CA PHE A 249 5.69 -4.25 -2.13
C PHE A 249 6.30 -4.12 -3.53
N GLY A 250 7.60 -4.38 -3.70
CA GLY A 250 8.22 -4.46 -5.02
C GLY A 250 7.93 -5.78 -5.75
N PHE A 251 7.48 -6.81 -5.06
CA PHE A 251 7.27 -8.15 -5.62
C PHE A 251 5.82 -8.63 -5.49
N TYR A 252 5.16 -8.36 -4.37
CA TYR A 252 3.81 -8.80 -4.08
C TYR A 252 2.82 -7.62 -4.19
N PRO A 253 1.65 -7.80 -4.84
CA PRO A 253 1.18 -9.03 -5.48
C PRO A 253 1.61 -9.18 -6.96
N ALA A 254 2.07 -8.12 -7.61
CA ALA A 254 2.15 -8.06 -9.07
C ALA A 254 3.10 -9.08 -9.72
N ILE A 255 4.20 -9.44 -9.06
CA ILE A 255 5.14 -10.48 -9.51
C ILE A 255 4.73 -11.83 -8.91
N ALA A 256 4.71 -11.93 -7.59
CA ALA A 256 4.31 -13.14 -6.88
C ALA A 256 2.95 -12.90 -6.21
N PRO A 257 1.93 -13.75 -6.39
CA PRO A 257 1.95 -15.02 -7.13
C PRO A 257 1.62 -14.91 -8.63
N TYR A 258 1.11 -13.77 -9.12
CA TYR A 258 0.41 -13.69 -10.41
C TYR A 258 1.28 -13.90 -11.67
N LYS A 259 2.60 -13.71 -11.61
CA LYS A 259 3.53 -14.09 -12.70
C LYS A 259 4.15 -15.47 -12.52
N LEU A 260 3.98 -16.10 -11.37
CA LEU A 260 4.65 -17.35 -11.02
C LEU A 260 3.70 -18.56 -10.98
N ALA A 261 2.39 -18.33 -10.93
CA ALA A 261 1.37 -19.37 -10.86
C ALA A 261 0.19 -19.06 -11.80
N PRO A 262 -0.58 -20.09 -12.23
CA PRO A 262 -1.81 -19.89 -12.99
C PRO A 262 -2.81 -18.99 -12.26
N PRO A 263 -3.64 -18.18 -12.96
CA PRO A 263 -4.50 -17.16 -12.34
C PRO A 263 -5.37 -17.66 -11.18
N ASP A 264 -6.06 -18.80 -11.33
CA ASP A 264 -6.92 -19.36 -10.29
C ASP A 264 -6.12 -19.77 -9.04
N THR A 265 -4.92 -20.30 -9.25
CA THR A 265 -4.05 -20.74 -8.16
C THR A 265 -3.39 -19.55 -7.48
N ALA A 266 -2.96 -18.56 -8.26
CA ALA A 266 -2.45 -17.28 -7.75
C ALA A 266 -3.49 -16.58 -6.87
N HIS A 267 -4.77 -16.56 -7.29
CA HIS A 267 -5.86 -16.02 -6.49
C HIS A 267 -6.06 -16.78 -5.16
N ARG A 268 -6.04 -18.12 -5.18
CA ARG A 268 -6.12 -18.91 -3.94
C ARG A 268 -4.95 -18.64 -2.99
N ILE A 269 -3.73 -18.54 -3.52
CA ILE A 269 -2.54 -18.18 -2.75
C ILE A 269 -2.72 -16.80 -2.11
N ASP A 270 -3.22 -15.83 -2.86
CA ASP A 270 -3.48 -14.47 -2.39
C ASP A 270 -4.47 -14.42 -1.22
N LEU A 271 -5.55 -15.21 -1.28
CA LEU A 271 -6.51 -15.35 -0.17
C LEU A 271 -5.88 -15.95 1.10
N VAL A 272 -5.02 -16.96 0.96
CA VAL A 272 -4.30 -17.55 2.11
C VAL A 272 -3.35 -16.52 2.72
N ILE A 273 -2.61 -15.80 1.88
CA ILE A 273 -1.67 -14.75 2.31
C ILE A 273 -2.39 -13.65 3.07
N LEU A 274 -3.57 -13.23 2.62
CA LEU A 274 -4.37 -12.22 3.31
C LEU A 274 -4.60 -12.58 4.79
N ILE A 275 -4.98 -13.84 5.06
CA ILE A 275 -5.22 -14.33 6.43
C ILE A 275 -3.90 -14.46 7.21
N VAL A 276 -2.89 -15.09 6.60
CA VAL A 276 -1.59 -15.34 7.26
C VAL A 276 -0.87 -14.02 7.60
N SER A 277 -1.00 -13.00 6.77
CA SER A 277 -0.37 -11.68 6.97
C SER A 277 -0.81 -10.98 8.27
N ALA A 278 -1.99 -11.30 8.79
CA ALA A 278 -2.48 -10.76 10.05
C ALA A 278 -1.78 -11.38 11.27
N MET A 279 -1.35 -12.64 11.18
CA MET A 279 -0.89 -13.43 12.33
C MET A 279 0.36 -12.84 13.00
N PRO A 280 1.45 -12.47 12.30
CA PRO A 280 2.61 -11.87 12.95
C PRO A 280 2.28 -10.62 13.75
N MET A 281 1.38 -9.78 13.23
CA MET A 281 1.03 -8.52 13.88
C MET A 281 0.14 -8.75 15.10
N LEU A 282 -0.81 -9.69 15.02
CA LEU A 282 -1.64 -10.11 16.15
C LEU A 282 -0.80 -10.75 17.26
N ILE A 283 0.10 -11.67 16.92
CA ILE A 283 1.01 -12.31 17.89
C ILE A 283 1.84 -11.26 18.60
N ASN A 284 2.43 -10.33 17.85
CA ASN A 284 3.22 -9.25 18.43
C ASN A 284 2.39 -8.33 19.35
N CYS A 285 1.17 -7.98 18.94
CA CYS A 285 0.22 -7.22 19.78
C CYS A 285 -0.06 -7.94 21.10
N VAL A 286 -0.36 -9.23 21.05
CA VAL A 286 -0.56 -10.06 22.25
C VAL A 286 0.70 -10.10 23.12
N MET A 287 1.88 -10.25 22.53
CA MET A 287 3.16 -10.22 23.25
C MET A 287 3.37 -8.87 23.96
N CYS A 288 3.08 -7.76 23.30
CA CYS A 288 3.12 -6.42 23.89
C CYS A 288 2.14 -6.30 25.06
N ALA A 289 0.91 -6.78 24.90
CA ALA A 289 -0.13 -6.72 25.93
C ALA A 289 0.23 -7.51 27.20
N ILE A 290 0.90 -8.67 27.07
CA ILE A 290 1.34 -9.48 28.22
C ILE A 290 2.68 -9.03 28.81
N GLY A 291 3.29 -7.98 28.26
CA GLY A 291 4.58 -7.48 28.73
C GLY A 291 5.77 -8.36 28.35
N LEU A 292 5.69 -9.11 27.24
CA LEU A 292 6.81 -9.84 26.64
C LEU A 292 7.27 -9.28 25.28
N GLY A 293 6.53 -8.32 24.72
CA GLY A 293 6.73 -7.77 23.37
C GLY A 293 7.95 -6.86 23.20
N PRO A 294 8.24 -6.47 21.95
CA PRO A 294 9.40 -5.65 21.59
C PRO A 294 9.23 -4.18 21.96
N ASN A 295 8.08 -3.79 22.52
CA ASN A 295 7.75 -2.46 23.01
C ASN A 295 8.49 -2.11 24.33
N ARG A 296 9.81 -2.28 24.31
CA ARG A 296 10.74 -1.94 25.40
C ARG A 296 12.11 -1.66 24.82
N ARG A 297 13.00 -1.10 25.63
CA ARG A 297 14.40 -0.93 25.27
C ARG A 297 15.11 -2.28 25.10
N TRP A 298 15.79 -2.49 23.97
CA TRP A 298 16.48 -3.74 23.66
C TRP A 298 17.86 -3.81 24.33
N THR A 299 17.88 -3.78 25.66
CA THR A 299 19.08 -3.90 26.50
C THR A 299 18.91 -5.00 27.54
N GLY A 300 20.01 -5.43 28.16
CA GLY A 300 20.02 -6.53 29.14
C GLY A 300 19.36 -7.81 28.59
N LYS A 301 18.37 -8.33 29.31
CA LYS A 301 17.60 -9.52 28.92
C LYS A 301 16.78 -9.33 27.65
N SER A 302 16.44 -8.11 27.24
CA SER A 302 15.60 -7.84 26.07
C SER A 302 16.40 -7.75 24.75
N LYS A 303 17.72 -7.99 24.78
CA LYS A 303 18.58 -7.95 23.58
C LYS A 303 18.24 -9.02 22.54
N TYR A 304 17.55 -10.10 22.93
CA TYR A 304 17.14 -11.17 22.01
C TYR A 304 16.24 -10.68 20.87
N TRP A 305 15.59 -9.51 21.00
CA TRP A 305 14.80 -8.92 19.92
C TRP A 305 15.64 -8.59 18.67
N HIS A 306 16.95 -8.38 18.82
CA HIS A 306 17.84 -8.27 17.66
C HIS A 306 17.96 -9.58 16.87
N ALA A 307 17.70 -10.74 17.47
CA ALA A 307 17.72 -12.03 16.78
C ALA A 307 16.60 -12.18 15.74
N VAL A 308 15.57 -11.30 15.76
CA VAL A 308 14.55 -11.23 14.70
C VAL A 308 15.18 -11.00 13.32
N TRP A 309 16.39 -10.44 13.25
CA TRP A 309 17.16 -10.34 12.00
C TRP A 309 17.41 -11.69 11.30
N ILE A 310 17.34 -12.82 12.00
CA ILE A 310 17.42 -14.16 11.37
C ILE A 310 16.32 -14.34 10.30
N VAL A 311 15.15 -13.72 10.50
CA VAL A 311 14.05 -13.70 9.52
C VAL A 311 14.44 -13.00 8.21
N ALA A 312 15.47 -12.14 8.21
CA ALA A 312 15.95 -11.49 6.99
C ALA A 312 16.45 -12.50 5.96
N ILE A 313 17.02 -13.63 6.41
CA ILE A 313 17.59 -14.63 5.52
C ILE A 313 16.51 -15.18 4.57
N PRO A 314 15.41 -15.81 5.05
CA PRO A 314 14.35 -16.26 4.16
C PRO A 314 13.63 -15.08 3.48
N TYR A 315 13.43 -13.95 4.16
CA TYR A 315 12.73 -12.78 3.59
C TYR A 315 13.43 -12.18 2.36
N LEU A 316 14.75 -12.04 2.40
CA LEU A 316 15.56 -11.51 1.29
C LEU A 316 15.84 -12.56 0.21
N THR A 317 15.82 -13.85 0.57
CA THR A 317 16.02 -14.95 -0.39
C THR A 317 14.82 -15.07 -1.33
N CYS A 318 13.59 -14.89 -0.85
CA CYS A 318 12.37 -15.01 -1.67
C CYS A 318 12.39 -14.11 -2.93
N PRO A 319 12.64 -12.78 -2.85
CA PRO A 319 12.82 -11.92 -4.02
C PRO A 319 13.81 -12.45 -5.05
N VAL A 320 14.97 -12.94 -4.59
CA VAL A 320 16.00 -13.50 -5.47
C VAL A 320 15.48 -14.73 -6.20
N LEU A 321 14.79 -15.63 -5.48
CA LEU A 321 14.18 -16.82 -6.07
C LEU A 321 13.08 -16.46 -7.10
N PHE A 322 12.28 -15.43 -6.84
CA PHE A 322 11.28 -14.93 -7.79
C PHE A 322 11.94 -14.40 -9.07
N LEU A 323 13.03 -13.61 -8.94
CA LEU A 323 13.79 -13.13 -10.10
C LEU A 323 14.43 -14.28 -10.88
N VAL A 324 14.97 -15.30 -10.20
CA VAL A 324 15.52 -16.50 -10.84
C VAL A 324 14.44 -17.25 -11.61
N ALA A 325 13.24 -17.42 -11.05
CA ALA A 325 12.13 -18.08 -11.72
C ALA A 325 11.73 -17.37 -13.02
N MET A 326 11.70 -16.05 -13.03
CA MET A 326 11.34 -15.29 -14.24
C MET A 326 12.47 -15.28 -15.29
N HIS A 327 13.70 -14.98 -14.88
CA HIS A 327 14.83 -14.83 -15.80
C HIS A 327 15.42 -16.16 -16.28
N LYS A 328 15.32 -17.22 -15.47
CA LYS A 328 15.88 -18.55 -15.77
C LYS A 328 14.85 -19.65 -15.48
N PRO A 329 13.74 -19.71 -16.23
CA PRO A 329 12.66 -20.66 -15.98
C PRO A 329 13.09 -22.13 -16.12
N GLN A 330 14.11 -22.40 -16.94
CA GLN A 330 14.67 -23.74 -17.15
C GLN A 330 15.63 -24.19 -16.04
N SER A 331 16.04 -23.29 -15.14
CA SER A 331 16.87 -23.68 -13.98
C SER A 331 16.06 -24.59 -13.04
N ALA A 332 16.73 -25.50 -12.31
CA ALA A 332 16.04 -26.40 -11.39
C ALA A 332 15.12 -25.66 -10.39
N ILE A 333 15.59 -24.50 -9.88
CA ILE A 333 14.82 -23.64 -8.98
C ILE A 333 13.66 -22.96 -9.70
N GLY A 334 13.90 -22.37 -10.88
CA GLY A 334 12.85 -21.71 -11.65
C GLY A 334 11.75 -22.67 -12.06
N TYR A 335 12.13 -23.86 -12.53
CA TYR A 335 11.23 -24.94 -12.89
C TYR A 335 10.41 -25.41 -11.68
N ALA A 336 11.03 -25.57 -10.51
CA ALA A 336 10.33 -25.97 -9.29
C ALA A 336 9.29 -24.91 -8.86
N ILE A 337 9.60 -23.61 -8.96
CA ILE A 337 8.66 -22.54 -8.58
C ILE A 337 7.49 -22.46 -9.55
N LEU A 338 7.74 -22.52 -10.86
CA LEU A 338 6.71 -22.34 -11.89
C LEU A 338 5.78 -23.55 -12.01
N ASN A 339 6.29 -24.77 -11.77
CA ASN A 339 5.49 -26.00 -11.94
C ASN A 339 4.91 -26.56 -10.61
N ASN A 340 5.39 -26.10 -9.45
CA ASN A 340 4.86 -26.50 -8.16
C ASN A 340 4.22 -25.30 -7.45
N SER A 341 2.90 -25.17 -7.60
CA SER A 341 2.16 -24.07 -6.99
C SER A 341 2.19 -24.07 -5.45
N TYR A 342 2.37 -25.23 -4.80
CA TYR A 342 2.56 -25.27 -3.35
C TYR A 342 3.90 -24.65 -2.94
N PHE A 343 4.95 -24.88 -3.72
CA PHE A 343 6.26 -24.26 -3.46
C PHE A 343 6.22 -22.75 -3.71
N CYS A 344 5.57 -22.30 -4.79
CA CYS A 344 5.30 -20.87 -5.02
C CYS A 344 4.51 -20.26 -3.85
N GLY A 345 3.43 -20.92 -3.41
CA GLY A 345 2.62 -20.48 -2.28
C GLY A 345 3.42 -20.38 -0.98
N PHE A 346 4.28 -21.37 -0.68
CA PHE A 346 5.18 -21.37 0.47
C PHE A 346 6.13 -20.16 0.46
N LEU A 347 6.74 -19.84 -0.69
CA LEU A 347 7.62 -18.67 -0.82
C LEU A 347 6.84 -17.35 -0.63
N CYS A 348 5.64 -17.24 -1.19
CA CYS A 348 4.79 -16.06 -1.01
C CYS A 348 4.36 -15.89 0.46
N VAL A 349 3.99 -16.97 1.14
CA VAL A 349 3.70 -16.95 2.58
C VAL A 349 4.93 -16.53 3.38
N THR A 350 6.12 -17.02 3.02
CA THR A 350 7.38 -16.71 3.70
C THR A 350 7.73 -15.23 3.60
N ILE A 351 7.70 -14.63 2.41
CA ILE A 351 8.01 -13.20 2.23
C ILE A 351 7.00 -12.31 2.96
N VAL A 352 5.70 -12.63 2.90
CA VAL A 352 4.66 -11.82 3.56
C VAL A 352 4.70 -11.98 5.08
N THR A 353 5.03 -13.18 5.58
CA THR A 353 5.25 -13.40 7.02
C THR A 353 6.48 -12.61 7.51
N GLY A 354 7.58 -12.63 6.76
CA GLY A 354 8.77 -11.83 7.06
C GLY A 354 8.48 -10.34 7.12
N TYR A 355 7.73 -9.82 6.13
CA TYR A 355 7.18 -8.46 6.16
C TYR A 355 6.39 -8.17 7.44
N GLY A 356 5.44 -9.06 7.79
CA GLY A 356 4.59 -8.89 8.97
C GLY A 356 5.37 -8.83 10.27
N ILE A 357 6.38 -9.70 10.42
CA ILE A 357 7.28 -9.73 11.59
C ILE A 357 8.08 -8.43 11.66
N PHE A 358 8.77 -8.06 10.58
CA PHE A 358 9.62 -6.86 10.55
C PHE A 358 8.85 -5.57 10.78
N LYS A 359 7.70 -5.41 10.12
CA LYS A 359 6.84 -4.26 10.33
C LYS A 359 6.35 -4.21 11.77
N SER A 360 5.80 -5.30 12.31
CA SER A 360 5.17 -5.25 13.64
C SER A 360 6.20 -5.05 14.76
N VAL A 361 7.30 -5.79 14.72
CA VAL A 361 8.40 -5.65 15.71
C VAL A 361 9.04 -4.28 15.60
N GLY A 362 9.37 -3.84 14.38
CA GLY A 362 10.01 -2.55 14.13
C GLY A 362 9.18 -1.37 14.62
N PHE A 363 7.92 -1.26 14.18
CA PHE A 363 7.02 -0.16 14.57
C PHE A 363 6.74 -0.12 16.08
N SER A 364 6.61 -1.28 16.73
CA SER A 364 6.31 -1.36 18.16
C SER A 364 7.51 -1.02 19.04
N ALA A 365 8.74 -1.11 18.52
CA ALA A 365 9.97 -0.95 19.30
C ALA A 365 10.64 0.41 19.12
N VAL A 366 10.52 1.02 17.93
CA VAL A 366 11.42 2.08 17.47
C VAL A 366 11.44 3.29 18.43
N GLY A 367 10.28 3.74 18.89
CA GLY A 367 10.17 4.91 19.76
C GLY A 367 10.49 4.64 21.24
N LEU A 368 10.94 3.43 21.61
CA LEU A 368 11.24 3.06 23.00
C LEU A 368 12.71 2.75 23.25
N GLN A 369 13.56 2.84 22.22
CA GLN A 369 14.98 2.48 22.33
C GLN A 369 15.80 3.47 23.17
N GLY A 370 15.29 4.69 23.39
CA GLY A 370 15.87 5.67 24.31
C GLY A 370 15.72 5.34 25.79
N GLY A 371 14.84 4.39 26.15
CA GLY A 371 14.44 4.18 27.54
C GLY A 371 13.29 5.09 28.01
N TYR A 372 12.78 5.92 27.11
CA TYR A 372 11.61 6.78 27.25
C TYR A 372 10.78 6.67 25.96
N LYS A 373 9.60 7.29 25.94
CA LYS A 373 8.68 7.26 24.81
C LYS A 373 9.02 8.41 23.84
N ASN A 374 9.35 8.08 22.59
CA ASN A 374 9.83 9.03 21.58
C ASN A 374 9.01 8.93 20.27
N GLY A 375 7.93 9.69 20.21
CA GLY A 375 7.02 9.81 19.07
C GLY A 375 7.67 10.44 17.84
N ARG A 376 8.72 11.27 17.99
CA ARG A 376 9.45 11.85 16.85
C ARG A 376 10.17 10.77 16.05
N VAL A 377 10.82 9.83 16.74
CA VAL A 377 11.47 8.69 16.09
C VAL A 377 10.43 7.73 15.52
N SER A 378 9.30 7.52 16.20
CA SER A 378 8.19 6.71 15.67
C SER A 378 7.62 7.26 14.36
N THR A 379 7.39 8.57 14.29
CA THR A 379 6.86 9.20 13.07
C THR A 379 7.89 9.25 11.95
N PHE A 380 9.17 9.40 12.29
CA PHE A 380 10.27 9.33 11.33
C PHE A 380 10.39 7.91 10.76
N ASN A 381 10.26 6.90 11.60
CA ASN A 381 10.22 5.51 11.18
C ASN A 381 9.06 5.25 10.20
N SER A 382 7.87 5.80 10.48
CA SER A 382 6.74 5.75 9.54
C SER A 382 7.11 6.39 8.20
N LEU A 383 7.71 7.59 8.21
CA LEU A 383 8.12 8.27 6.98
C LEU A 383 9.09 7.43 6.16
N VAL A 384 10.19 6.97 6.75
CA VAL A 384 11.19 6.13 6.05
C VAL A 384 10.55 4.84 5.53
N SER A 385 9.67 4.21 6.33
CA SER A 385 8.97 3.00 5.94
C SER A 385 8.03 3.22 4.74
N PHE A 386 7.32 4.34 4.69
CA PHE A 386 6.45 4.67 3.56
C PHE A 386 7.22 5.14 2.33
N ILE A 387 8.35 5.83 2.49
CA ILE A 387 9.27 6.10 1.39
C ILE A 387 9.73 4.78 0.77
N MET A 388 10.20 3.84 1.60
CA MET A 388 10.63 2.52 1.13
C MET A 388 9.50 1.77 0.43
N LEU A 389 8.29 1.76 0.99
CA LEU A 389 7.11 1.13 0.38
C LEU A 389 6.83 1.70 -1.00
N VAL A 390 6.72 3.02 -1.11
CA VAL A 390 6.40 3.70 -2.36
C VAL A 390 7.50 3.48 -3.39
N SER A 391 8.76 3.71 -3.01
CA SER A 391 9.91 3.51 -3.91
C SER A 391 9.99 2.07 -4.42
N CYS A 392 9.92 1.07 -3.54
CA CYS A 392 9.98 -0.32 -3.97
C CYS A 392 8.77 -0.73 -4.81
N SER A 393 7.56 -0.26 -4.49
CA SER A 393 6.36 -0.52 -5.29
C SER A 393 6.48 0.03 -6.73
N PHE A 394 6.92 1.28 -6.88
CA PHE A 394 7.13 1.88 -8.21
C PHE A 394 8.27 1.22 -8.98
N ILE A 395 9.38 0.86 -8.30
CA ILE A 395 10.49 0.13 -8.92
C ILE A 395 10.01 -1.27 -9.38
N GLY A 396 9.26 -1.99 -8.54
CA GLY A 396 8.69 -3.29 -8.86
C GLY A 396 7.74 -3.25 -10.05
N GLY A 397 6.83 -2.27 -10.07
CA GLY A 397 5.93 -2.05 -11.21
C GLY A 397 6.67 -1.65 -12.49
N GLY A 398 7.68 -0.77 -12.38
CA GLY A 398 8.54 -0.39 -13.50
C GLY A 398 9.33 -1.57 -14.06
N TYR A 399 9.88 -2.40 -13.18
CA TYR A 399 10.56 -3.65 -13.53
C TYR A 399 9.62 -4.61 -14.25
N LEU A 400 8.43 -4.86 -13.71
CA LEU A 400 7.45 -5.76 -14.33
C LEU A 400 7.05 -5.29 -15.73
N ARG A 401 6.89 -3.98 -15.94
CA ARG A 401 6.64 -3.42 -17.29
C ARG A 401 7.83 -3.63 -18.21
N ALA A 402 9.06 -3.40 -17.73
CA ALA A 402 10.29 -3.64 -18.49
C ALA A 402 10.41 -5.12 -18.89
N TYR A 403 10.15 -6.02 -17.95
CA TYR A 403 10.17 -7.45 -18.19
C TYR A 403 9.16 -7.87 -19.27
N LYS A 404 7.91 -7.41 -19.15
CA LYS A 404 6.83 -7.71 -20.12
C LYS A 404 7.19 -7.31 -21.55
N SER A 405 7.90 -6.20 -21.78
CA SER A 405 8.26 -5.79 -23.14
C SER A 405 9.30 -6.69 -23.83
N PHE A 406 9.90 -7.63 -23.11
CA PHE A 406 10.85 -8.60 -23.66
C PHE A 406 10.40 -10.05 -23.38
N GLU A 407 9.21 -10.25 -22.82
CA GLU A 407 8.73 -11.56 -22.37
C GLU A 407 8.43 -12.49 -23.55
N ASP A 408 7.90 -11.92 -24.64
CA ASP A 408 7.48 -12.65 -25.84
C ASP A 408 8.64 -12.99 -26.78
N ASP A 409 9.75 -12.23 -26.75
CA ASP A 409 10.97 -12.48 -27.51
C ASP A 409 12.12 -12.95 -26.60
N ARG A 410 12.03 -14.21 -26.18
CA ARG A 410 13.04 -14.85 -25.32
C ARG A 410 14.38 -15.08 -26.04
N ASP A 411 14.37 -15.21 -27.36
CA ASP A 411 15.56 -15.51 -28.15
C ASP A 411 16.48 -14.29 -28.26
N ASN A 412 15.89 -13.08 -28.34
CA ASN A 412 16.59 -11.80 -28.29
C ASN A 412 16.56 -11.17 -26.89
N TRP A 413 16.78 -11.97 -25.85
CA TRP A 413 16.79 -11.48 -24.48
C TRP A 413 17.77 -10.29 -24.33
N PRO A 414 17.35 -9.14 -23.78
CA PRO A 414 18.13 -7.90 -23.85
C PRO A 414 19.43 -7.91 -23.04
N THR A 415 19.60 -8.93 -22.19
CA THR A 415 20.81 -9.14 -21.38
C THR A 415 21.53 -10.43 -21.74
N LYS A 416 21.25 -10.99 -22.93
CA LYS A 416 21.98 -12.14 -23.47
C LYS A 416 23.45 -11.75 -23.69
N GLY A 417 24.37 -12.55 -23.17
CA GLY A 417 25.81 -12.27 -23.21
C GLY A 417 26.30 -11.21 -22.21
N PHE A 418 25.43 -10.61 -21.39
CA PHE A 418 25.85 -9.70 -20.33
C PHE A 418 26.37 -10.47 -19.11
N GLY A 419 27.44 -9.96 -18.48
CA GLY A 419 27.84 -10.39 -17.14
C GLY A 419 26.86 -9.90 -16.07
N PHE A 420 26.92 -10.49 -14.87
CA PHE A 420 25.96 -10.23 -13.77
C PHE A 420 25.69 -8.73 -13.53
N TRP A 421 26.73 -7.92 -13.37
CA TRP A 421 26.59 -6.49 -13.07
C TRP A 421 25.97 -5.68 -14.20
N LYS A 422 26.28 -6.02 -15.46
CA LYS A 422 25.70 -5.35 -16.63
C LYS A 422 24.21 -5.68 -16.75
N SER A 423 23.85 -6.95 -16.54
CA SER A 423 22.45 -7.38 -16.52
C SER A 423 21.67 -6.71 -15.39
N PHE A 424 22.24 -6.69 -14.18
CA PHE A 424 21.62 -6.01 -13.05
C PHE A 424 21.42 -4.52 -13.31
N ALA A 425 22.43 -3.82 -13.79
CA ALA A 425 22.35 -2.39 -14.11
C ALA A 425 21.29 -2.11 -15.19
N PHE A 426 21.20 -2.95 -16.22
CA PHE A 426 20.17 -2.84 -17.27
C PHE A 426 18.76 -2.91 -16.67
N TRP A 427 18.46 -3.98 -15.91
CA TRP A 427 17.13 -4.18 -15.33
C TRP A 427 16.79 -3.12 -14.28
N TRP A 428 17.75 -2.75 -13.45
CA TRP A 428 17.59 -1.73 -12.43
C TRP A 428 17.31 -0.35 -13.04
N SER A 429 18.07 0.04 -14.07
CA SER A 429 17.87 1.32 -14.77
C SER A 429 16.51 1.40 -15.46
N HIS A 430 16.09 0.33 -16.14
CA HIS A 430 14.77 0.28 -16.78
C HIS A 430 13.63 0.29 -15.75
N ALA A 431 13.79 -0.44 -14.64
CA ALA A 431 12.85 -0.45 -13.54
C ALA A 431 12.65 0.96 -12.96
N LEU A 432 13.75 1.67 -12.68
CA LEU A 432 13.72 3.04 -12.20
C LEU A 432 13.08 3.99 -13.22
N THR A 433 13.51 3.92 -14.48
CA THR A 433 13.04 4.84 -15.53
C THR A 433 11.53 4.68 -15.75
N ARG A 434 11.04 3.45 -15.87
CA ARG A 434 9.60 3.17 -16.04
C ARG A 434 8.82 3.43 -14.75
N GLY A 435 9.42 3.21 -13.59
CA GLY A 435 8.86 3.53 -12.28
C GLY A 435 8.62 5.04 -12.11
N ILE A 436 9.64 5.86 -12.38
CA ILE A 436 9.54 7.33 -12.31
C ILE A 436 8.52 7.86 -13.32
N LYS A 437 8.53 7.38 -14.57
CA LYS A 437 7.50 7.72 -15.55
C LYS A 437 6.09 7.39 -15.02
N SER A 438 5.94 6.28 -14.30
CA SER A 438 4.67 5.92 -13.68
C SER A 438 4.21 6.90 -12.60
N VAL A 439 5.13 7.44 -11.80
CA VAL A 439 4.81 8.44 -10.75
C VAL A 439 4.21 9.68 -11.40
N ALA A 440 4.84 10.17 -12.47
CA ALA A 440 4.38 11.36 -13.20
C ALA A 440 2.96 11.17 -13.79
N SER A 441 2.64 9.97 -14.28
CA SER A 441 1.33 9.65 -14.86
C SER A 441 0.29 9.17 -13.84
N THR A 442 0.59 9.22 -12.54
CA THR A 442 -0.27 8.65 -11.50
C THR A 442 -1.51 9.53 -11.26
N PHE A 443 -1.34 10.86 -11.19
CA PHE A 443 -2.45 11.79 -11.03
C PHE A 443 -3.08 12.14 -12.38
N THR A 444 -4.42 12.17 -12.43
CA THR A 444 -5.19 12.60 -13.59
C THR A 444 -6.33 13.51 -13.13
N LEU A 445 -6.64 14.52 -13.95
CA LEU A 445 -7.78 15.41 -13.74
C LEU A 445 -9.06 14.83 -14.36
N ASP A 446 -8.94 13.91 -15.31
CA ASP A 446 -10.07 13.24 -15.94
C ASP A 446 -9.77 11.75 -16.10
N ILE A 447 -10.16 10.98 -15.08
CA ILE A 447 -9.96 9.53 -15.09
C ILE A 447 -10.88 8.86 -16.11
N ARG A 448 -12.04 9.44 -16.43
CA ARG A 448 -12.98 8.83 -17.38
C ARG A 448 -12.40 8.85 -18.79
N ALA A 449 -11.98 10.02 -19.26
CA ALA A 449 -11.40 10.18 -20.58
C ALA A 449 -10.21 9.24 -20.79
N GLU A 450 -9.37 9.08 -19.78
CA GLU A 450 -8.21 8.19 -19.85
C GLU A 450 -8.60 6.70 -19.94
N MET A 451 -9.64 6.27 -19.21
CA MET A 451 -10.14 4.89 -19.31
C MET A 451 -10.80 4.60 -20.66
N GLU A 452 -11.44 5.60 -21.27
CA GLU A 452 -12.09 5.47 -22.58
C GLU A 452 -11.06 5.43 -23.73
N GLN A 453 -9.97 6.21 -23.64
CA GLN A 453 -8.88 6.20 -24.62
C GLN A 453 -8.22 4.83 -24.78
N VAL A 454 -8.04 4.08 -23.68
CA VAL A 454 -7.49 2.71 -23.73
C VAL A 454 -8.36 1.79 -24.58
N ASN A 455 -9.68 1.95 -24.52
CA ASN A 455 -10.60 1.16 -25.32
C ASN A 455 -10.46 1.48 -26.82
N VAL A 456 -10.26 2.76 -27.17
CA VAL A 456 -10.07 3.20 -28.56
C VAL A 456 -8.76 2.66 -29.15
N VAL A 457 -7.64 2.79 -28.45
CA VAL A 457 -6.33 2.29 -28.92
C VAL A 457 -6.36 0.78 -29.19
N LEU A 458 -7.02 0.02 -28.31
CA LEU A 458 -7.14 -1.43 -28.49
C LEU A 458 -8.15 -1.82 -29.58
N LEU A 459 -9.15 -0.99 -29.87
CA LEU A 459 -10.05 -1.21 -31.00
C LEU A 459 -9.34 -0.93 -32.33
N VAL A 460 -8.57 0.15 -32.42
CA VAL A 460 -7.76 0.48 -33.61
C VAL A 460 -6.74 -0.62 -33.89
N ASN A 461 -6.03 -1.11 -32.86
CA ASN A 461 -5.06 -2.20 -33.00
C ASN A 461 -5.69 -3.57 -33.34
N HIS A 462 -7.01 -3.74 -33.16
CA HIS A 462 -7.72 -4.95 -33.61
C HIS A 462 -8.33 -4.81 -35.00
N ILE A 463 -8.54 -3.57 -35.48
CA ILE A 463 -9.06 -3.29 -36.82
C ILE A 463 -7.92 -3.27 -37.86
N GLU A 464 -6.69 -2.94 -37.44
CA GLU A 464 -5.49 -3.06 -38.27
C GLU A 464 -4.56 -4.20 -37.79
N PRO A 465 -4.78 -5.45 -38.23
CA PRO A 465 -3.71 -6.44 -38.18
C PRO A 465 -2.74 -6.19 -39.34
N THR A 466 -1.44 -6.10 -39.03
CA THR A 466 -0.29 -6.23 -39.94
C THR A 466 -0.11 -5.20 -41.08
N THR A 467 0.66 -4.15 -40.81
CA THR A 467 1.57 -3.50 -41.79
C THR A 467 2.73 -2.77 -41.08
N SER A 468 3.64 -3.50 -40.43
CA SER A 468 5.00 -2.95 -40.18
C SER A 468 6.05 -4.04 -39.96
N GLU A 469 6.12 -5.01 -40.88
CA GLU A 469 7.38 -5.68 -41.19
C GLU A 469 7.70 -5.42 -42.65
N LEU A 470 8.61 -4.47 -42.90
CA LEU A 470 9.55 -4.44 -44.01
C LEU A 470 10.38 -3.15 -43.90
N SER A 471 11.55 -3.27 -43.27
CA SER A 471 12.73 -2.50 -43.70
C SER A 471 13.53 -3.42 -44.64
N PRO A 472 14.19 -2.86 -45.66
CA PRO A 472 15.62 -2.72 -45.50
C PRO A 472 16.16 -1.36 -45.98
N ALA A 473 17.28 -0.98 -45.38
CA ALA A 473 18.08 0.19 -45.70
C ALA A 473 18.86 0.05 -47.02
N SER A 474 18.98 1.15 -47.77
CA SER A 474 20.23 1.59 -48.44
C SER A 474 20.07 3.00 -49.05
N ASN A 475 20.85 3.96 -48.52
CA ASN A 475 21.11 5.32 -49.06
C ASN A 475 21.93 5.28 -50.39
N PRO A 476 22.32 6.42 -51.03
CA PRO A 476 21.77 7.80 -51.11
C PRO A 476 21.75 8.38 -52.57
N VAL A 477 21.43 9.69 -52.69
CA VAL A 477 21.79 10.67 -53.74
C VAL A 477 20.73 10.98 -54.82
N GLU A 478 20.54 12.29 -54.99
CA GLU A 478 20.32 13.08 -56.22
C GLU A 478 19.10 14.01 -56.26
N ASP A 479 19.45 15.26 -56.56
CA ASP A 479 18.62 16.45 -56.78
C ASP A 479 17.47 16.20 -57.77
N THR A 480 16.33 16.86 -57.57
CA THR A 480 15.81 17.83 -58.55
C THR A 480 14.56 18.57 -58.07
N LEU A 481 14.55 19.85 -58.46
CA LEU A 481 13.50 20.85 -58.37
C LEU A 481 12.21 20.47 -59.11
N VAL A 482 11.13 21.19 -58.78
CA VAL A 482 10.00 21.71 -59.62
C VAL A 482 8.70 21.59 -58.81
N SER A 483 8.20 22.68 -58.20
CA SER A 483 7.36 23.77 -58.75
C SER A 483 5.86 23.42 -58.84
N THR A 484 5.13 24.08 -57.95
CA THR A 484 3.88 24.86 -58.12
C THR A 484 2.68 24.29 -58.88
N ASP A 485 1.55 24.48 -58.19
CA ASP A 485 0.25 24.97 -58.68
C ASP A 485 -0.93 24.01 -58.85
N ASP A 486 -2.02 24.48 -58.23
CA ASP A 486 -3.43 24.34 -58.57
C ASP A 486 -4.11 22.97 -58.47
N LEU A 487 -5.09 22.88 -57.57
CA LEU A 487 -6.50 23.06 -57.96
C LEU A 487 -7.46 22.88 -56.76
N LEU A 488 -8.07 23.99 -56.36
CA LEU A 488 -9.52 24.20 -56.20
C LEU A 488 -10.37 23.12 -55.47
N LEU A 489 -10.82 23.51 -54.27
CA LEU A 489 -12.19 23.34 -53.74
C LEU A 489 -13.28 23.68 -54.80
N PRO A 490 -14.58 23.29 -54.68
CA PRO A 490 -15.30 23.19 -53.40
C PRO A 490 -16.46 22.17 -53.27
N ALA A 491 -16.93 22.08 -52.02
CA ALA A 491 -18.32 21.93 -51.57
C ALA A 491 -19.13 20.67 -51.93
N LYS A 492 -19.36 19.85 -50.90
CA LYS A 492 -20.68 19.71 -50.25
C LYS A 492 -20.53 19.33 -48.79
#